data_AF-A0A2X3F222-F1
#
_entry.id   AF-A0A2X3F222-F1
#
_cell.length_a   1.000
_cell.length_b   1.000
_cell.length_c   1.000
_cell.angle_alpha   90.00
_cell.angle_beta   90.00
_cell.angle_gamma   90.00
#
_symmetry.space_group_name_H-M   'P 1'
#
loop_
_entity.id
_entity.type
_entity.pdbx_description
1 polymer ?
#
loop_
_entity_poly.entity_id
_entity_poly.type
_entity_poly.pdbx_seq_one_letter_code
_entity_poly.pdbx_strand_id
1 'polypeptide(L)'
;MRFLSRWGGDEPATQIVLLFLLPFASYLIAEHIGVSGILAAVAAGMTITRSGVMRTAPLAMRLRANSTWAMLEFVFNGMVFLLLGLQLPDILSSSLVAAEADPNVETWMLFTDIILIYAALMLVRFGWLWSMRKLSQRFLKKKPMEFGSWTTRELLISSVAGVRGAITLAGVLSIPLLLPDGNVFPARYELIFLAAGVILFSLFVGVIALPILLRHIESSDNVQQRKEERLARAATADVAIVAIPEDGRASGGGYQREYRYPAADRSQFAGDR
;
A
#
# COMPACT_ATOMS: atom_id res chain seq x y z
N MET A 1 0.85 -12.80 -21.65
CA MET A 1 2.26 -13.16 -21.34
C MET A 1 2.75 -14.48 -21.95
N ARG A 2 1.91 -15.42 -22.42
CA ARG A 2 2.37 -16.59 -23.22
C ARG A 2 3.12 -16.22 -24.51
N PHE A 3 2.84 -15.05 -25.06
CA PHE A 3 3.57 -14.49 -26.20
C PHE A 3 4.90 -13.80 -25.81
N LEU A 4 5.03 -13.32 -24.57
CA LEU A 4 6.25 -12.63 -24.09
C LEU A 4 7.37 -13.62 -23.73
N SER A 5 7.04 -14.79 -23.17
CA SER A 5 8.03 -15.85 -22.91
C SER A 5 8.53 -16.56 -24.17
N ARG A 6 7.92 -16.31 -25.34
CA ARG A 6 8.38 -16.84 -26.63
C ARG A 6 9.38 -15.92 -27.32
N TRP A 7 9.49 -14.65 -26.91
CA TRP A 7 10.34 -13.65 -27.58
C TRP A 7 11.49 -13.15 -26.71
N GLY A 8 11.33 -13.09 -25.39
CA GLY A 8 12.44 -12.87 -24.47
C GLY A 8 12.88 -14.20 -23.88
N GLY A 9 14.13 -14.60 -24.11
CA GLY A 9 14.74 -15.73 -23.40
C GLY A 9 14.53 -15.62 -21.89
N ASP A 10 14.66 -16.73 -21.17
CA ASP A 10 14.42 -16.88 -19.71
C ASP A 10 15.31 -16.01 -18.80
N GLU A 11 15.86 -14.90 -19.30
CA GLU A 11 16.64 -13.95 -18.55
C GLU A 11 15.72 -13.09 -17.65
N PRO A 12 15.88 -13.17 -16.33
CA PRO A 12 15.03 -12.48 -15.38
C PRO A 12 15.10 -10.95 -15.50
N ALA A 13 16.19 -10.40 -16.02
CA ALA A 13 16.36 -8.97 -16.20
C ALA A 13 15.35 -8.37 -17.21
N THR A 14 15.16 -9.01 -18.36
CA THR A 14 14.23 -8.55 -19.40
C THR A 14 12.79 -8.52 -18.89
N GLN A 15 12.40 -9.53 -18.11
CA GLN A 15 11.05 -9.59 -17.53
C GLN A 15 10.85 -8.52 -16.46
N ILE A 16 11.87 -8.21 -15.67
CA ILE A 16 11.84 -7.12 -14.68
C ILE A 16 11.69 -5.77 -15.39
N VAL A 17 12.48 -5.49 -16.44
CA VAL A 17 12.38 -4.24 -17.21
C VAL A 17 11.00 -4.08 -17.83
N LEU A 18 10.46 -5.13 -18.45
CA LEU A 18 9.10 -5.11 -19.00
C LEU A 18 8.04 -4.84 -17.93
N LEU A 19 8.19 -5.42 -16.74
CA LEU A 19 7.30 -5.17 -15.61
C LEU A 19 7.32 -3.69 -15.18
N PHE A 20 8.50 -3.06 -15.17
CA PHE A 20 8.66 -1.63 -14.90
C PHE A 20 8.10 -0.75 -16.01
N LEU A 21 8.15 -1.18 -17.27
CA LEU A 21 7.66 -0.40 -18.40
C LEU A 21 6.13 -0.33 -18.46
N LEU A 22 5.43 -1.33 -17.91
CA LEU A 22 3.97 -1.43 -17.97
C LEU A 22 3.23 -0.23 -17.34
N PRO A 23 3.55 0.23 -16.11
CA PRO A 23 2.98 1.46 -15.55
C PRO A 23 3.19 2.70 -16.43
N PHE A 24 4.39 2.87 -17.01
CA PHE A 24 4.69 4.03 -17.86
C PHE A 24 3.96 3.97 -19.20
N ALA A 25 3.88 2.79 -19.82
CA ALA A 25 3.07 2.60 -21.02
C ALA A 25 1.60 2.90 -20.75
N SER A 26 1.06 2.41 -19.63
CA SER A 26 -0.31 2.72 -19.22
C SER A 26 -0.52 4.22 -18.96
N TYR A 27 0.46 4.91 -18.37
CA TYR A 27 0.41 6.36 -18.14
C TYR A 27 0.33 7.12 -19.48
N LEU A 28 1.24 6.84 -20.41
CA LEU A 28 1.30 7.56 -21.69
C LEU A 28 0.06 7.34 -22.56
N ILE A 29 -0.45 6.10 -22.60
CA ILE A 29 -1.67 5.78 -23.35
C ILE A 29 -2.88 6.53 -22.78
N ALA A 30 -3.00 6.55 -21.45
CA ALA A 30 -4.08 7.26 -20.77
C ALA A 30 -4.05 8.76 -21.01
N GLU A 31 -2.87 9.38 -20.89
CA GLU A 31 -2.69 10.81 -21.12
C GLU A 31 -3.06 11.19 -22.57
N HIS A 32 -2.74 10.34 -23.54
CA HIS A 32 -3.07 10.56 -24.95
C HIS A 32 -4.57 10.54 -25.24
N ILE A 33 -5.36 9.83 -24.43
CA ILE A 33 -6.83 9.74 -24.53
C ILE A 33 -7.50 10.81 -23.63
N GLY A 34 -6.72 11.63 -22.93
CA GLY A 34 -7.22 12.70 -22.05
C GLY A 34 -7.77 12.20 -20.70
N VAL A 35 -7.39 10.98 -20.27
CA VAL A 35 -7.73 10.45 -18.94
C VAL A 35 -6.50 10.47 -18.03
N SER A 36 -6.70 10.37 -16.70
CA SER A 36 -5.60 10.46 -15.74
C SER A 36 -4.58 9.33 -15.92
N GLY A 37 -3.39 9.66 -16.42
CA GLY A 37 -2.28 8.72 -16.55
C GLY A 37 -1.86 8.09 -15.23
N ILE A 38 -1.88 8.86 -14.13
CA ILE A 38 -1.50 8.38 -12.79
C ILE A 38 -2.46 7.29 -12.32
N LEU A 39 -3.78 7.50 -12.45
CA LEU A 39 -4.78 6.51 -12.06
C LEU A 39 -4.70 5.26 -12.95
N ALA A 40 -4.41 5.42 -14.24
CA ALA A 40 -4.22 4.29 -15.15
C ALA A 40 -3.02 3.42 -14.75
N ALA A 41 -1.87 4.04 -14.45
CA ALA A 41 -0.68 3.34 -13.97
C ALA A 41 -0.94 2.58 -12.65
N VAL A 42 -1.67 3.20 -11.71
CA VAL A 42 -2.07 2.56 -10.44
C VAL A 42 -3.00 1.38 -10.69
N ALA A 43 -4.00 1.53 -11.56
CA ALA A 43 -4.92 0.45 -11.92
C ALA A 43 -4.18 -0.71 -12.59
N ALA A 44 -3.20 -0.44 -13.46
CA ALA A 44 -2.33 -1.45 -14.05
C ALA A 44 -1.54 -2.21 -12.97
N GLY A 45 -0.90 -1.51 -12.03
CA GLY A 45 -0.17 -2.13 -10.91
C GLY A 45 -1.05 -2.99 -10.01
N MET A 46 -2.24 -2.49 -9.65
CA MET A 46 -3.23 -3.26 -8.86
C MET A 46 -3.69 -4.51 -9.61
N THR A 47 -3.91 -4.40 -10.93
CA THR A 47 -4.33 -5.53 -11.77
C THR A 47 -3.25 -6.59 -11.88
N ILE A 48 -1.98 -6.18 -12.07
CA ILE A 48 -0.83 -7.10 -12.11
C ILE A 48 -0.74 -7.89 -10.81
N THR A 49 -0.88 -7.21 -9.67
CA THR A 49 -0.81 -7.85 -8.34
C THR A 49 -1.96 -8.83 -8.12
N ARG A 50 -3.19 -8.48 -8.54
CA ARG A 50 -4.39 -9.29 -8.34
C ARG A 50 -4.53 -10.46 -9.32
N SER A 51 -3.99 -10.34 -10.52
CA SER A 51 -4.14 -11.32 -11.60
C SER A 51 -3.45 -12.67 -11.34
N GLY A 52 -2.67 -12.81 -10.26
CA GLY A 52 -1.95 -14.04 -9.95
C GLY A 52 -0.83 -14.36 -10.93
N VAL A 53 -0.57 -13.48 -11.90
CA VAL A 53 0.50 -13.63 -12.92
C VAL A 53 1.87 -13.79 -12.25
N MET A 54 2.11 -13.07 -11.15
CA MET A 54 3.32 -13.23 -10.35
C MET A 54 3.42 -14.58 -9.64
N ARG A 55 2.30 -15.28 -9.41
CA ARG A 55 2.23 -16.55 -8.65
C ARG A 55 2.73 -17.75 -9.48
N THR A 56 2.70 -17.64 -10.81
CA THR A 56 3.21 -18.63 -11.77
C THR A 56 4.68 -18.37 -12.14
N ALA A 57 5.22 -17.19 -11.81
CA ALA A 57 6.62 -16.86 -12.06
C ALA A 57 7.55 -17.58 -11.05
N PRO A 58 8.77 -17.99 -11.45
CA PRO A 58 9.74 -18.60 -10.55
C PRO A 58 9.97 -17.75 -9.29
N LEU A 59 10.02 -18.38 -8.11
CA LEU A 59 10.17 -17.69 -6.82
C LEU A 59 11.37 -16.72 -6.80
N ALA A 60 12.50 -17.14 -7.38
CA ALA A 60 13.71 -16.32 -7.49
C ALA A 60 13.50 -15.02 -8.29
N MET A 61 12.63 -15.04 -9.31
CA MET A 61 12.29 -13.86 -10.11
C MET A 61 11.42 -12.87 -9.33
N ARG A 62 10.44 -13.38 -8.56
CA ARG A 62 9.58 -12.54 -7.71
C ARG A 62 10.38 -11.82 -6.63
N LEU A 63 11.31 -12.54 -5.99
CA LEU A 63 12.18 -11.97 -4.95
C LEU A 63 13.08 -10.87 -5.53
N ARG A 64 13.67 -11.11 -6.70
CA ARG A 64 14.48 -10.10 -7.40
C ARG A 64 13.64 -8.88 -7.80
N ALA A 65 12.48 -9.08 -8.43
CA ALA A 65 11.59 -7.99 -8.83
C ALA A 65 11.12 -7.15 -7.63
N ASN A 66 10.71 -7.79 -6.54
CA ASN A 66 10.32 -7.10 -5.31
C ASN A 66 11.48 -6.30 -4.70
N SER A 67 12.69 -6.86 -4.72
CA SER A 67 13.88 -6.17 -4.19
C SER A 67 14.24 -4.95 -5.04
N THR A 68 14.22 -5.08 -6.37
CA THR A 68 14.43 -3.95 -7.28
C THR A 68 13.36 -2.87 -7.11
N TRP A 69 12.10 -3.28 -6.95
CA TRP A 69 10.98 -2.36 -6.70
C TRP A 69 11.17 -1.60 -5.38
N ALA A 70 11.50 -2.32 -4.30
CA ALA A 70 11.78 -1.70 -2.99
C ALA A 70 12.98 -0.75 -3.04
N MET A 71 14.02 -1.09 -3.78
CA MET A 71 15.17 -0.19 -3.99
C MET A 71 14.76 1.10 -4.72
N LEU A 72 13.95 1.00 -5.77
CA LEU A 72 13.45 2.17 -6.49
C LEU A 72 12.52 3.03 -5.63
N GLU A 73 11.60 2.41 -4.88
CA GLU A 73 10.76 3.12 -3.92
C GLU A 73 11.60 3.86 -2.88
N PHE A 74 12.64 3.22 -2.35
CA PHE A 74 13.56 3.85 -1.41
C PHE A 74 14.28 5.05 -2.02
N VAL A 75 14.83 4.91 -3.23
CA VAL A 75 15.54 5.99 -3.93
C VAL A 75 14.60 7.14 -4.27
N PHE A 76 13.42 6.88 -4.83
CA PHE A 76 12.46 7.93 -5.18
C PHE A 76 11.89 8.64 -3.97
N ASN A 77 11.51 7.91 -2.92
CA ASN A 77 11.06 8.54 -1.68
C ASN A 77 12.20 9.38 -1.06
N GLY A 78 13.41 8.84 -1.02
CA GLY A 78 14.61 9.55 -0.54
C GLY A 78 14.87 10.84 -1.33
N MET A 79 14.79 10.78 -2.67
CA MET A 79 14.96 11.94 -3.53
C MET A 79 13.89 13.00 -3.27
N VAL A 80 12.62 12.61 -3.13
CA VAL A 80 11.53 13.55 -2.86
C VAL A 80 11.68 14.23 -1.50
N PHE A 81 12.08 13.49 -0.47
CA PHE A 81 12.36 14.07 0.85
C PHE A 81 13.63 14.93 0.86
N LEU A 82 14.65 14.57 0.09
CA LEU A 82 15.85 15.38 -0.07
C LEU A 82 15.51 16.71 -0.74
N LEU A 83 14.72 16.68 -1.82
CA LEU A 83 14.23 17.89 -2.49
C LEU A 83 13.39 18.77 -1.57
N LEU A 84 12.49 18.17 -0.78
CA LEU A 84 11.73 18.90 0.24
C LEU A 84 12.67 19.57 1.24
N GLY A 85 13.65 18.82 1.77
CA GLY A 85 14.63 19.32 2.72
C GLY A 85 15.48 20.46 2.17
N LEU A 86 15.84 20.40 0.89
CA LEU A 86 16.58 21.45 0.21
C LEU A 86 15.73 22.70 -0.04
N GLN A 87 14.43 22.54 -0.29
CA GLN A 87 13.51 23.66 -0.52
C GLN A 87 13.03 24.33 0.78
N LEU A 88 13.16 23.68 1.94
CA LEU A 88 12.68 24.22 3.21
C LEU A 88 13.20 25.62 3.56
N PRO A 89 14.50 25.94 3.41
CA PRO A 89 15.01 27.29 3.72
C PRO A 89 14.38 28.38 2.85
N ASP A 90 14.21 28.10 1.56
CA ASP A 90 13.59 29.03 0.61
C ASP A 90 12.10 29.24 0.92
N ILE A 91 11.42 28.15 1.29
CA ILE A 91 10.01 28.19 1.70
C ILE A 91 9.84 28.98 3.00
N LEU A 92 10.74 28.78 3.99
CA LEU A 92 10.70 29.50 5.27
C LEU A 92 10.96 31.00 5.08
N SER A 93 12.01 31.36 4.34
CA SER A 93 12.40 32.76 4.10
C SER A 93 11.33 33.54 3.32
N SER A 94 10.75 32.93 2.27
CA SER A 94 9.68 33.56 1.50
C SER A 94 8.39 33.74 2.31
N SER A 95 8.04 32.80 3.19
CA SER A 95 6.87 32.93 4.08
C SER A 95 7.09 33.91 5.23
N LEU A 96 8.31 34.02 5.77
CA LEU A 96 8.65 35.02 6.80
C LEU A 96 8.52 36.44 6.24
N VAL A 97 9.01 36.68 5.02
CA VAL A 97 8.91 38.00 4.35
C VAL A 97 7.46 38.35 4.01
N ALA A 98 6.63 37.37 3.62
CA ALA A 98 5.20 37.58 3.39
C ALA A 98 4.43 37.88 4.69
N ALA A 99 4.80 37.25 5.80
CA ALA A 99 4.20 37.50 7.11
C ALA A 99 4.62 38.86 7.70
N GLU A 100 5.85 39.32 7.45
CA GLU A 100 6.31 40.66 7.84
C GLU A 100 5.62 41.80 7.05
N ALA A 101 5.11 41.50 5.85
CA ALA A 101 4.40 42.48 5.02
C ALA A 101 2.94 42.73 5.48
N ASP A 102 2.38 41.89 6.35
CA ASP A 102 0.99 41.98 6.80
C ASP A 102 0.91 42.25 8.33
N PRO A 103 0.55 43.47 8.78
CA PRO A 103 0.62 43.89 10.19
C PRO A 103 -0.25 43.10 11.18
N ASN A 104 -1.12 42.21 10.71
CA ASN A 104 -2.08 41.45 11.52
C ASN A 104 -1.78 39.94 11.61
N VAL A 105 -0.74 39.44 10.95
CA VAL A 105 -0.42 38.01 10.90
C VAL A 105 0.84 37.72 11.71
N GLU A 106 0.66 37.45 12.99
CA GLU A 106 1.77 36.96 13.82
C GLU A 106 2.24 35.59 13.30
N THR A 107 3.55 35.34 13.30
CA THR A 107 4.18 34.07 12.86
C THR A 107 3.59 32.84 13.55
N TRP A 108 2.99 33.00 14.74
CA TRP A 108 2.29 31.96 15.48
C TRP A 108 1.01 31.44 14.81
N MET A 109 0.33 32.24 13.99
CA MET A 109 -0.87 31.82 13.26
C MET A 109 -0.54 30.76 12.22
N LEU A 110 0.58 30.90 11.50
CA LEU A 110 1.06 29.92 10.52
C LEU A 110 1.30 28.53 11.14
N PHE A 111 1.89 28.47 12.34
CA PHE A 111 2.07 27.20 13.05
C PHE A 111 0.73 26.61 13.52
N THR A 112 -0.20 27.47 13.93
CA THR A 112 -1.54 27.06 14.33
C THR A 112 -2.31 26.46 13.14
N ASP A 113 -2.17 27.04 11.95
CA ASP A 113 -2.78 26.53 10.72
C ASP A 113 -2.23 25.16 10.34
N ILE A 114 -0.91 24.94 10.46
CA ILE A 114 -0.31 23.61 10.21
C ILE A 114 -0.92 22.55 11.14
N ILE A 115 -1.04 22.86 12.44
CA ILE A 115 -1.62 21.95 13.43
C ILE A 115 -3.10 21.71 13.12
N LEU A 116 -3.85 22.76 12.80
CA LEU A 116 -5.28 22.70 12.48
C LEU A 116 -5.54 21.87 11.21
N ILE A 117 -4.79 22.12 10.14
CA ILE A 117 -4.88 21.37 8.88
C ILE A 117 -4.52 19.91 9.12
N TYR A 118 -3.43 19.64 9.85
CA TYR A 118 -3.05 18.27 10.18
C TYR A 118 -4.16 17.56 10.98
N ALA A 119 -4.72 18.22 12.00
CA ALA A 119 -5.81 17.68 12.80
C ALA A 119 -7.05 17.41 11.94
N ALA A 120 -7.42 18.33 11.06
CA ALA A 120 -8.54 18.17 10.12
C ALA A 120 -8.31 16.97 9.19
N LEU A 121 -7.12 16.86 8.58
CA LEU A 121 -6.76 15.71 7.72
C LEU A 121 -6.78 14.39 8.49
N MET A 122 -6.34 14.39 9.75
CA MET A 122 -6.37 13.22 10.61
C MET A 122 -7.80 12.80 10.97
N LEU A 123 -8.67 13.77 11.27
CA LEU A 123 -10.09 13.53 11.54
C LEU A 123 -10.81 13.01 10.30
N VAL A 124 -10.56 13.59 9.12
CA VAL A 124 -11.14 13.11 7.85
C VAL A 124 -10.72 11.67 7.59
N ARG A 125 -9.43 11.35 7.75
CA ARG A 125 -8.92 9.99 7.57
C ARG A 125 -9.54 9.00 8.57
N PHE A 126 -9.57 9.37 9.84
CA PHE A 126 -10.16 8.53 10.89
C PHE A 126 -11.67 8.33 10.66
N GLY A 127 -12.39 9.40 10.33
CA GLY A 127 -13.81 9.37 9.99
C GLY A 127 -14.10 8.49 8.79
N TRP A 128 -13.25 8.54 7.75
CA TRP A 128 -13.37 7.68 6.58
C TRP A 128 -13.21 6.19 6.93
N LEU A 129 -12.17 5.83 7.69
CA LEU A 129 -11.97 4.45 8.14
C LEU A 129 -13.11 3.97 9.05
N TRP A 130 -13.58 4.83 9.94
CA TRP A 130 -14.72 4.53 10.81
C TRP A 130 -16.02 4.34 10.01
N SER A 131 -16.25 5.16 9.01
CA SER A 131 -17.36 5.03 8.07
C SER A 131 -17.28 3.72 7.29
N MET A 132 -16.11 3.37 6.75
CA MET A 132 -15.88 2.09 6.07
C MET A 132 -16.14 0.88 6.99
N ARG A 133 -15.70 0.95 8.25
CA ARG A 133 -15.98 -0.09 9.25
C ARG A 133 -17.49 -0.26 9.48
N LYS A 134 -18.19 0.84 9.77
CA LYS A 134 -19.65 0.86 9.96
C LYS A 134 -20.40 0.35 8.73
N LEU A 135 -19.97 0.76 7.54
CA LEU A 135 -20.56 0.35 6.27
C LEU A 135 -20.35 -1.14 6.03
N SER A 136 -19.13 -1.66 6.27
CA SER A 136 -18.83 -3.09 6.16
C SER A 136 -19.70 -3.92 7.11
N GLN A 137 -19.83 -3.50 8.37
CA GLN A 137 -20.65 -4.21 9.37
C GLN A 137 -22.15 -4.17 9.03
N ARG A 138 -22.61 -3.09 8.39
CA ARG A 138 -24.02 -2.90 8.05
C ARG A 138 -24.44 -3.60 6.75
N PHE A 139 -23.60 -3.53 5.71
CA PHE A 139 -23.96 -3.98 4.35
C PHE A 139 -23.30 -5.31 3.94
N LEU A 140 -22.11 -5.65 4.46
CA LEU A 140 -21.33 -6.81 4.02
C LEU A 140 -21.36 -7.94 5.07
N LYS A 141 -22.57 -8.42 5.44
CA LYS A 141 -22.73 -9.49 6.44
C LYS A 141 -22.23 -10.87 5.97
N LYS A 142 -22.29 -11.16 4.67
CA LYS A 142 -21.87 -12.46 4.11
C LYS A 142 -20.36 -12.55 3.82
N LYS A 143 -19.71 -11.42 3.51
CA LYS A 143 -18.26 -11.29 3.30
C LYS A 143 -17.79 -9.97 3.90
N PRO A 144 -17.61 -9.86 5.23
CA PRO A 144 -17.14 -8.62 5.84
C PRO A 144 -15.77 -8.27 5.26
N MET A 145 -15.53 -6.99 4.98
CA MET A 145 -14.18 -6.53 4.65
C MET A 145 -13.26 -6.81 5.84
N GLU A 146 -11.97 -7.04 5.60
CA GLU A 146 -10.95 -7.24 6.64
C GLU A 146 -11.01 -6.14 7.74
N PHE A 147 -11.36 -4.91 7.35
CA PHE A 147 -11.55 -3.75 8.24
C PHE A 147 -12.76 -3.85 9.20
N GLY A 148 -13.69 -4.77 8.98
CA GLY A 148 -14.93 -4.89 9.74
C GLY A 148 -14.74 -5.46 11.15
N SER A 149 -13.70 -6.28 11.35
CA SER A 149 -13.31 -6.85 12.64
C SER A 149 -12.39 -5.94 13.45
N TRP A 150 -11.91 -4.85 12.86
CA TRP A 150 -10.88 -4.03 13.49
C TRP A 150 -11.39 -3.27 14.71
N THR A 151 -10.59 -3.28 15.77
CA THR A 151 -10.84 -2.53 17.00
C THR A 151 -10.61 -1.04 16.74
N THR A 152 -11.28 -0.15 17.49
CA THR A 152 -11.12 1.31 17.35
C THR A 152 -9.65 1.74 17.49
N ARG A 153 -8.84 1.00 18.27
CA ARG A 153 -7.39 1.20 18.41
C ARG A 153 -6.60 0.85 17.15
N GLU A 154 -6.95 -0.23 16.46
CA GLU A 154 -6.34 -0.60 15.17
C GLU A 154 -6.67 0.42 14.08
N LEU A 155 -7.88 1.00 14.15
CA LEU A 155 -8.30 2.08 13.27
C LEU A 155 -7.51 3.38 13.52
N LEU A 156 -7.22 3.71 14.79
CA LEU A 156 -6.34 4.81 15.15
C LEU A 156 -4.91 4.56 14.64
N ILE A 157 -4.40 3.34 14.80
CA ILE A 157 -3.07 2.96 14.29
C ILE A 157 -3.01 3.12 12.78
N SER A 158 -4.00 2.60 12.03
CA SER A 158 -4.07 2.75 10.58
C SER A 158 -4.17 4.21 10.12
N SER A 159 -4.79 5.08 10.93
CA SER A 159 -4.89 6.52 10.67
C SER A 159 -3.56 7.24 10.88
N VAL A 160 -2.78 6.83 11.88
CA VAL A 160 -1.47 7.42 12.23
C VAL A 160 -0.34 6.84 11.38
N ALA A 161 -0.38 5.55 11.04
CA ALA A 161 0.65 4.83 10.31
C ALA A 161 0.84 5.31 8.87
N GLY A 162 -0.14 6.01 8.30
CA GLY A 162 0.01 6.65 6.99
C GLY A 162 0.83 7.92 7.09
N VAL A 163 2.12 7.81 6.84
CA VAL A 163 3.00 8.96 6.65
C VAL A 163 2.53 9.77 5.44
N ARG A 164 2.38 11.09 5.60
CA ARG A 164 2.10 11.99 4.46
C ARG A 164 3.46 12.25 3.79
N GLY A 165 3.52 12.19 2.47
CA GLY A 165 4.81 12.12 1.78
C GLY A 165 4.76 12.61 0.35
N ALA A 166 5.48 11.89 -0.52
CA ALA A 166 5.82 12.32 -1.87
C ALA A 166 4.63 12.73 -2.75
N ILE A 167 3.46 12.10 -2.58
CA ILE A 167 2.26 12.42 -3.36
C ILE A 167 1.77 13.83 -3.05
N THR A 168 1.73 14.22 -1.77
CA THR A 168 1.34 15.58 -1.37
C THR A 168 2.32 16.61 -1.91
N LEU A 169 3.63 16.31 -1.84
CA LEU A 169 4.65 17.20 -2.39
C LEU A 169 4.53 17.35 -3.90
N ALA A 170 4.37 16.24 -4.63
CA ALA A 170 4.19 16.26 -6.07
C ALA A 170 2.98 17.11 -6.48
N GLY A 171 1.85 16.97 -5.77
CA GLY A 171 0.66 17.78 -6.02
C GLY A 171 0.91 19.27 -5.83
N VAL A 172 1.60 19.64 -4.75
CA VAL A 172 1.90 21.03 -4.43
C VAL A 172 2.93 21.65 -5.37
N LEU A 173 3.93 20.87 -5.79
CA LEU A 173 4.92 21.32 -6.79
C LEU A 173 4.33 21.42 -8.20
N SER A 174 3.27 20.68 -8.49
CA SER A 174 2.55 20.76 -9.78
C SER A 174 1.71 22.03 -9.93
N ILE A 175 1.54 22.83 -8.86
CA ILE A 175 0.83 24.11 -8.94
C ILE A 175 1.60 25.04 -9.90
N PRO A 176 0.93 25.54 -10.96
CA PRO A 176 1.58 26.35 -11.99
C PRO A 176 2.12 27.65 -11.40
N LEU A 177 3.23 28.13 -11.97
CA LEU A 177 3.85 29.40 -11.55
C LEU A 177 3.00 30.61 -11.97
N LEU A 178 2.29 30.48 -13.08
CA LEU A 178 1.51 31.55 -13.72
C LEU A 178 0.08 31.08 -13.95
N LEU A 179 -0.87 32.00 -13.80
CA LEU A 179 -2.24 31.82 -14.27
C LEU A 179 -2.27 31.81 -15.81
N PRO A 180 -3.36 31.29 -16.42
CA PRO A 180 -3.58 31.38 -17.87
C PRO A 180 -3.48 32.80 -18.42
N ASP A 181 -3.76 33.80 -17.58
CA ASP A 181 -3.69 35.23 -17.92
C ASP A 181 -2.27 35.82 -17.81
N GLY A 182 -1.26 35.02 -17.48
CA GLY A 182 0.15 35.44 -17.35
C GLY A 182 0.54 36.05 -15.99
N ASN A 183 -0.41 36.26 -15.09
CA ASN A 183 -0.16 36.74 -13.73
C ASN A 183 0.46 35.64 -12.84
N VAL A 184 1.25 36.03 -11.84
CA VAL A 184 1.80 35.09 -10.85
C VAL A 184 0.69 34.42 -10.04
N PHE A 185 0.84 33.12 -9.75
CA PHE A 185 -0.14 32.38 -8.95
C PHE A 185 -0.16 32.92 -7.51
N PRO A 186 -1.32 33.43 -7.02
CA PRO A 186 -1.40 34.03 -5.69
C PRO A 186 -1.20 32.98 -4.60
N ALA A 187 -0.51 33.35 -3.51
CA ALA A 187 -0.30 32.50 -2.33
C ALA A 187 0.32 31.11 -2.59
N ARG A 188 1.01 30.90 -3.72
CA ARG A 188 1.67 29.62 -4.04
C ARG A 188 2.68 29.22 -2.95
N TYR A 189 3.49 30.16 -2.51
CA TYR A 189 4.53 29.92 -1.50
C TYR A 189 3.91 29.56 -0.14
N GLU A 190 2.78 30.16 0.23
CA GLU A 190 2.03 29.80 1.45
C GLU A 190 1.46 28.38 1.37
N LEU A 191 0.89 27.98 0.24
CA LEU A 191 0.41 26.60 0.04
C LEU A 191 1.56 25.59 0.13
N ILE A 192 2.72 25.91 -0.43
CA ILE A 192 3.92 25.08 -0.34
C ILE A 192 4.40 25.00 1.11
N PHE A 193 4.43 26.12 1.83
CA PHE A 193 4.79 26.19 3.24
C PHE A 193 3.87 25.34 4.12
N LEU A 194 2.55 25.50 3.99
CA LEU A 194 1.57 24.72 4.75
C LEU A 194 1.68 23.23 4.43
N ALA A 195 1.84 22.87 3.16
CA ALA A 195 2.01 21.46 2.79
C ALA A 195 3.31 20.86 3.33
N ALA A 196 4.44 21.56 3.20
CA ALA A 196 5.72 21.13 3.75
C ALA A 196 5.65 21.00 5.28
N GLY A 197 5.06 21.99 5.95
CA GLY A 197 4.82 22.00 7.40
C GLY A 197 3.96 20.81 7.85
N VAL A 198 2.86 20.54 7.17
CA VAL A 198 1.98 19.39 7.46
C VAL A 198 2.69 18.06 7.21
N ILE A 199 3.50 17.94 6.15
CA ILE A 199 4.30 16.74 5.87
C ILE A 199 5.29 16.49 7.02
N LEU A 200 6.09 17.49 7.38
CA LEU A 200 7.06 17.38 8.47
C LEU A 200 6.40 17.09 9.81
N PHE A 201 5.33 17.81 10.13
CA PHE A 201 4.58 17.59 11.37
C PHE A 201 3.98 16.18 11.40
N SER A 202 3.45 15.69 10.28
CA SER A 202 2.92 14.34 10.20
C SER A 202 3.99 13.26 10.35
N LEU A 203 5.20 13.48 9.83
CA LEU A 203 6.34 12.59 9.99
C LEU A 203 6.75 12.53 11.45
N PHE A 204 6.90 13.70 12.09
CA PHE A 204 7.27 13.80 13.49
C PHE A 204 6.26 13.10 14.40
N VAL A 205 4.96 13.41 14.23
CA VAL A 205 3.88 12.75 14.97
C VAL A 205 3.86 11.26 14.67
N GLY A 206 4.05 10.83 13.42
CA GLY A 206 4.08 9.42 13.03
C GLY A 206 5.21 8.65 13.70
N VAL A 207 6.43 9.20 13.72
CA VAL A 207 7.62 8.57 14.34
C VAL A 207 7.44 8.36 15.85
N ILE A 208 6.77 9.29 16.54
CA ILE A 208 6.56 9.20 17.99
C ILE A 208 5.30 8.40 18.33
N ALA A 209 4.19 8.68 17.66
CA ALA A 209 2.90 8.08 17.98
C ALA A 209 2.83 6.60 17.61
N LEU A 210 3.46 6.18 16.50
CA LEU A 210 3.42 4.80 16.04
C LEU A 210 4.03 3.80 17.04
N PRO A 211 5.26 3.95 17.56
CA PRO A 211 5.82 3.02 18.54
C PRO A 211 5.02 3.00 19.85
N ILE A 212 4.49 4.14 20.29
CA ILE A 212 3.65 4.23 21.49
C ILE A 212 2.34 3.46 21.29
N LEU A 213 1.70 3.64 20.14
CA LEU A 213 0.41 3.04 19.84
C LEU A 213 0.51 1.53 19.58
N LEU A 214 1.65 1.07 19.06
CA LEU A 214 1.96 -0.35 18.82
C LEU A 214 2.43 -1.12 20.08
N ARG A 215 2.83 -0.44 21.16
CA ARG A 215 3.46 -1.05 22.36
C ARG A 215 2.64 -2.15 23.06
N HIS A 216 1.35 -2.28 22.76
CA HIS A 216 0.46 -3.26 23.39
C HIS A 216 -0.46 -3.97 22.40
N ILE A 217 0.03 -4.26 21.20
CA ILE A 217 -0.72 -5.06 20.22
C ILE A 217 0.07 -6.33 19.93
N GLU A 218 -0.49 -7.49 20.27
CA GLU A 218 -0.10 -8.75 19.65
C GLU A 218 -0.40 -8.62 18.16
N SER A 219 0.63 -8.70 17.31
CA SER A 219 0.49 -8.43 15.88
C SER A 219 -0.63 -9.28 15.28
N SER A 220 -1.52 -8.65 14.50
CA SER A 220 -2.54 -9.35 13.71
C SER A 220 -1.92 -10.43 12.80
N ASP A 221 -0.67 -10.20 12.37
CA ASP A 221 0.17 -11.19 11.67
C ASP A 221 0.34 -12.49 12.46
N ASN A 222 0.58 -12.44 13.77
CA ASN A 222 0.68 -13.63 14.59
C ASN A 222 -0.66 -14.40 14.66
N VAL A 223 -1.80 -13.69 14.63
CA VAL A 223 -3.12 -14.32 14.68
C VAL A 223 -3.44 -15.01 13.35
N GLN A 224 -3.16 -14.35 12.22
CA GLN A 224 -3.36 -14.92 10.89
C GLN A 224 -2.39 -16.06 10.61
N GLN A 225 -1.10 -15.92 10.94
CA GLN A 225 -0.12 -17.00 10.84
C GLN A 225 -0.52 -18.20 11.71
N ARG A 226 -0.98 -17.99 12.96
CA ARG A 226 -1.48 -19.09 13.81
C ARG A 226 -2.71 -19.75 13.22
N LYS A 227 -3.58 -19.00 12.52
CA LYS A 227 -4.77 -19.56 11.86
C LYS A 227 -4.39 -20.39 10.63
N GLU A 228 -3.46 -19.90 9.80
CA GLU A 228 -2.90 -20.63 8.67
C GLU A 228 -2.14 -21.88 9.13
N GLU A 229 -1.35 -21.76 10.20
CA GLU A 229 -0.64 -22.89 10.82
C GLU A 229 -1.62 -23.93 11.39
N ARG A 230 -2.70 -23.50 12.04
CA ARG A 230 -3.76 -24.40 12.51
C ARG A 230 -4.45 -25.13 11.36
N LEU A 231 -4.75 -24.42 10.26
CA LEU A 231 -5.35 -25.03 9.06
C LEU A 231 -4.40 -26.02 8.39
N ALA A 232 -3.12 -25.68 8.27
CA ALA A 232 -2.10 -26.57 7.73
C ALA A 232 -1.91 -27.81 8.62
N ARG A 233 -1.88 -27.63 9.95
CA ARG A 233 -1.83 -28.75 10.91
C ARG A 233 -3.08 -29.62 10.86
N ALA A 234 -4.26 -29.04 10.73
CA ALA A 234 -5.51 -29.79 10.58
C ALA A 234 -5.50 -30.62 9.29
N ALA A 235 -5.14 -30.01 8.15
CA ALA A 235 -5.01 -30.72 6.88
C ALA A 235 -3.95 -31.83 6.95
N THR A 236 -2.83 -31.61 7.64
CA THR A 236 -1.80 -32.62 7.85
C THR A 236 -2.31 -33.76 8.74
N ALA A 237 -3.09 -33.44 9.78
CA ALA A 237 -3.71 -34.42 10.67
C ALA A 237 -4.76 -35.27 9.94
N ASP A 238 -5.59 -34.66 9.08
CA ASP A 238 -6.56 -35.38 8.26
C ASP A 238 -5.87 -36.38 7.31
N VAL A 239 -4.79 -35.95 6.66
CA VAL A 239 -3.97 -36.83 5.81
C VAL A 239 -3.31 -37.94 6.64
N ALA A 240 -2.80 -37.61 7.84
CA ALA A 240 -2.17 -38.58 8.72
C ALA A 240 -3.17 -39.64 9.21
N ILE A 241 -4.41 -39.25 9.56
CA ILE A 241 -5.47 -40.17 9.99
C ILE A 241 -5.81 -41.16 8.87
N VAL A 242 -5.93 -40.69 7.63
CA VAL A 242 -6.19 -41.56 6.46
C VAL A 242 -4.99 -42.44 6.11
N ALA A 243 -3.77 -42.01 6.46
CA ALA A 243 -2.54 -42.75 6.21
C ALA A 243 -2.20 -43.78 7.31
N ILE A 244 -2.88 -43.77 8.47
CA ILE A 244 -2.74 -44.83 9.46
C ILE A 244 -3.38 -46.08 8.87
N PRO A 245 -2.59 -47.13 8.58
CA PRO A 245 -3.16 -48.41 8.20
C PRO A 245 -3.97 -48.93 9.39
N GLU A 246 -5.21 -49.34 9.14
CA GLU A 246 -6.04 -50.11 10.07
C GLU A 246 -5.40 -51.50 10.30
N ASP A 247 -4.20 -51.56 10.86
CA ASP A 247 -3.49 -52.81 11.13
C ASP A 247 -2.93 -52.83 12.55
N GLY A 248 -3.86 -52.87 13.50
CA GLY A 248 -3.60 -53.43 14.82
C GLY A 248 -3.52 -54.96 14.82
N ARG A 249 -3.87 -55.66 13.73
CA ARG A 249 -3.82 -57.13 13.63
C ARG A 249 -3.73 -57.67 12.19
N ALA A 250 -2.57 -57.60 11.55
CA ALA A 250 -2.24 -58.56 10.50
C ALA A 250 -0.72 -58.63 10.28
N SER A 251 -0.11 -59.65 10.88
CA SER A 251 1.23 -60.11 10.55
C SER A 251 1.25 -60.68 9.13
N GLY A 252 2.16 -60.17 8.29
CA GLY A 252 2.74 -60.90 7.17
C GLY A 252 2.04 -60.78 5.81
N GLY A 253 2.76 -60.23 4.82
CA GLY A 253 2.42 -60.37 3.41
C GLY A 253 2.62 -59.09 2.61
N GLY A 254 3.76 -58.97 1.95
CA GLY A 254 4.10 -57.79 1.16
C GLY A 254 3.14 -57.54 -0.01
N TYR A 255 2.78 -56.28 -0.23
CA TYR A 255 2.20 -55.83 -1.48
C TYR A 255 2.70 -54.42 -1.79
N GLN A 256 3.40 -54.29 -2.93
CA GLN A 256 3.49 -53.05 -3.68
C GLN A 256 2.06 -52.57 -3.97
N ARG A 257 1.67 -51.38 -3.52
CA ARG A 257 0.53 -50.66 -4.09
C ARG A 257 0.97 -49.29 -4.56
N GLU A 258 0.86 -49.14 -5.86
CA GLU A 258 1.01 -47.91 -6.63
C GLU A 258 0.08 -46.82 -6.06
N TYR A 259 0.66 -45.75 -5.53
CA TYR A 259 -0.08 -44.59 -5.06
C TYR A 259 -0.71 -43.86 -6.26
N ARG A 260 -1.95 -44.21 -6.59
CA ARG A 260 -2.80 -43.41 -7.47
C ARG A 260 -3.40 -42.28 -6.65
N TYR A 261 -2.95 -41.05 -6.92
CA TYR A 261 -3.56 -39.82 -6.40
C TYR A 261 -5.09 -39.88 -6.56
N PRO A 262 -5.88 -39.60 -5.51
CA PRO A 262 -7.29 -39.33 -5.70
C PRO A 262 -7.42 -37.97 -6.38
N ALA A 263 -8.09 -37.94 -7.53
CA ALA A 263 -8.47 -36.70 -8.18
C ALA A 263 -9.25 -35.86 -7.17
N ALA A 264 -8.73 -34.68 -6.84
CA ALA A 264 -9.42 -33.72 -6.00
C ALA A 264 -10.82 -33.48 -6.57
N ASP A 265 -11.84 -33.88 -5.81
CA ASP A 265 -13.23 -33.69 -6.16
C ASP A 265 -13.53 -32.18 -6.22
N ARG A 266 -13.61 -31.65 -7.46
CA ARG A 266 -13.91 -30.25 -7.74
C ARG A 266 -15.37 -29.88 -7.45
N SER A 267 -16.22 -30.82 -7.01
CA SER A 267 -17.63 -30.55 -6.76
C SER A 267 -17.87 -29.68 -5.51
N GLN A 268 -16.95 -29.66 -4.54
CA GLN A 268 -17.12 -28.85 -3.32
C GLN A 268 -16.81 -27.36 -3.48
N PHE A 269 -16.22 -26.92 -4.60
CA PHE A 269 -15.96 -25.50 -4.87
C PHE A 269 -17.07 -24.80 -5.67
N ALA A 270 -18.18 -25.48 -5.97
CA ALA A 270 -19.24 -24.96 -6.85
C ALA A 270 -20.53 -24.51 -6.12
N GLY A 271 -20.57 -24.52 -4.79
CA GLY A 271 -21.81 -24.33 -4.04
C GLY A 271 -21.71 -23.39 -2.85
N ASP A 272 -21.37 -22.12 -3.08
CA ASP A 272 -22.04 -21.03 -2.36
C ASP A 272 -21.72 -19.67 -3.02
N ARG A 273 -22.75 -19.10 -3.65
CA ARG A 273 -22.73 -17.76 -4.25
C ARG A 273 -22.99 -16.70 -3.18
#